data_AF-A0A1R0H3A5-F1
#
_entry.id   AF-A0A1R0H3A5-F1
#
_cell.length_a   1.000
_cell.length_b   1.000
_cell.length_c   1.000
_cell.angle_alpha   90.00
_cell.angle_beta   90.00
_cell.angle_gamma   90.00
#
_symmetry.space_group_name_H-M   'P 1'
#
loop_
_entity.id
_entity.type
_entity.pdbx_description
1 polymer ?
#
loop_
_entity_poly.entity_id
_entity_poly.type
_entity_poly.pdbx_seq_one_letter_code
_entity_poly.pdbx_strand_id
1 'polypeptide(L)'
;MNFAVTDGVSVVCTRYITSKKYDAASLFFSSGSEFKSDSDGQYKMVRSNKRDTTFVIASEPLTFERNDWISIPTNTLLVITPKLNILMYPINDQFSSDEKRTFTNFYTSR
;
A
#
# COMPACT_ATOMS: atom_id res chain seq x y z
N MET A 1 -0.82 10.64 -10.47
CA MET A 1 -1.12 11.29 -9.19
C MET A 1 -1.13 10.26 -8.08
N ASN A 2 -0.37 10.53 -7.01
CA ASN A 2 -0.53 9.81 -5.75
C ASN A 2 -1.48 10.61 -4.88
N PHE A 3 -2.54 9.98 -4.41
CA PHE A 3 -3.59 10.63 -3.62
C PHE A 3 -4.09 9.66 -2.57
N ALA A 4 -4.48 10.19 -1.41
CA ALA A 4 -5.05 9.42 -0.31
C ALA A 4 -6.23 10.20 0.29
N VAL A 5 -7.32 9.50 0.55
CA VAL A 5 -8.54 10.07 1.13
C VAL A 5 -9.17 9.07 2.09
N THR A 6 -9.83 9.57 3.12
CA THR A 6 -10.54 8.77 4.10
C THR A 6 -11.86 9.44 4.50
N ASP A 7 -12.84 8.62 4.86
CA ASP A 7 -14.09 9.01 5.52
C ASP A 7 -14.05 8.78 7.05
N GLY A 8 -12.91 8.38 7.60
CA GLY A 8 -12.71 8.02 9.00
C GLY A 8 -12.85 6.53 9.31
N VAL A 9 -13.31 5.70 8.37
CA VAL A 9 -13.42 4.23 8.55
C VAL A 9 -12.83 3.42 7.40
N SER A 10 -12.76 4.00 6.21
CA SER A 10 -12.10 3.44 5.03
C SER A 10 -11.03 4.40 4.55
N VAL A 11 -10.02 3.86 3.87
CA VAL A 11 -8.99 4.67 3.19
C VAL A 11 -8.93 4.25 1.74
N VAL A 12 -8.88 5.23 0.84
CA VAL A 12 -8.63 5.00 -0.59
C VAL A 12 -7.37 5.75 -0.98
N CYS A 13 -6.47 5.04 -1.65
CA CYS A 13 -5.28 5.62 -2.25
C CYS A 13 -5.21 5.31 -3.73
N THR A 14 -4.69 6.24 -4.52
CA THR A 14 -4.39 6.01 -5.94
C THR A 14 -2.90 6.15 -6.16
N ARG A 15 -2.28 5.24 -6.92
CA ARG A 15 -1.00 5.45 -7.59
C ARG A 15 -1.26 5.44 -9.08
N TYR A 16 -1.14 6.58 -9.75
CA TYR A 16 -1.57 6.72 -11.15
C TYR A 16 -0.60 7.54 -11.99
N ILE A 17 -0.55 7.30 -13.30
CA ILE A 17 0.10 8.17 -14.29
C ILE A 17 -0.63 8.11 -15.63
N THR A 18 -0.66 9.25 -16.31
CA THR A 18 -1.19 9.41 -17.68
C THR A 18 -0.08 9.23 -18.72
N SER A 19 0.70 8.16 -18.62
CA SER A 19 1.80 7.85 -19.55
C SER A 19 2.05 6.35 -19.63
N LYS A 20 2.26 5.85 -20.84
CA LYS A 20 2.74 4.47 -21.08
C LYS A 20 4.28 4.37 -21.12
N LYS A 21 4.97 5.51 -21.18
CA LYS A 21 6.43 5.58 -21.33
C LYS A 21 7.15 5.75 -20.00
N TYR A 22 6.49 6.39 -19.03
CA TYR A 22 7.09 6.76 -17.75
C TYR A 22 6.40 6.02 -16.63
N ASP A 23 7.15 5.74 -15.57
CA ASP A 23 6.58 5.20 -14.35
C ASP A 23 5.86 6.26 -13.53
N ALA A 24 4.79 5.86 -12.86
CA ALA A 24 4.18 6.69 -11.83
C ALA A 24 5.16 6.92 -10.68
N ALA A 25 5.07 8.08 -10.03
CA ALA A 25 5.73 8.32 -8.75
C ALA A 25 5.47 7.16 -7.78
N SER A 26 6.48 6.75 -7.03
CA SER A 26 6.42 5.57 -6.17
C SER A 26 5.39 5.74 -5.05
N LEU A 27 4.79 4.63 -4.64
CA LEU A 27 3.92 4.56 -3.48
C LEU A 27 4.04 3.16 -2.89
N PHE A 28 4.18 3.06 -1.58
CA PHE A 28 4.35 1.83 -0.85
C PHE A 28 3.34 1.76 0.28
N PHE A 29 3.07 0.54 0.75
CA PHE A 29 2.39 0.35 2.02
C PHE A 29 3.12 -0.68 2.88
N SER A 30 2.94 -0.57 4.19
CA SER A 30 3.29 -1.58 5.17
C SER A 30 2.09 -1.83 6.08
N SER A 31 1.89 -3.08 6.50
CA SER A 31 0.82 -3.47 7.41
C SER A 31 1.35 -4.37 8.53
N GLY A 32 0.71 -4.27 9.69
CA GLY A 32 1.04 -5.02 10.89
C GLY A 32 0.08 -4.73 12.04
N SER A 33 0.42 -5.21 13.23
CA SER A 33 -0.32 -4.90 14.46
C SER A 33 -0.03 -3.48 14.97
N GLU A 34 1.20 -2.99 14.85
CA GLU A 34 1.63 -1.70 15.42
C GLU A 34 2.81 -1.11 14.65
N PHE A 35 2.82 0.21 14.44
CA PHE A 35 3.98 0.94 13.93
C PHE A 35 4.57 1.79 15.05
N LYS A 36 5.76 1.45 15.53
CA LYS A 36 6.36 2.11 16.71
C LYS A 36 7.87 2.26 16.60
N SER A 37 8.40 3.21 17.37
CA SER A 37 9.84 3.33 17.60
C SER A 37 10.33 2.28 18.59
N ASP A 38 11.57 1.84 18.42
CA ASP A 38 12.32 1.11 19.44
C ASP A 38 13.05 2.06 20.40
N SER A 39 13.90 1.49 21.27
CA SER A 39 14.70 2.25 22.26
C SER A 39 15.70 3.21 21.61
N ASP A 40 16.10 2.94 20.37
CA ASP A 40 17.12 3.68 19.64
C ASP A 40 16.49 4.73 18.71
N GLY A 41 15.16 4.91 18.81
CA GLY A 41 14.38 5.85 18.02
C GLY A 41 14.09 5.38 16.59
N GLN A 42 14.41 4.14 16.25
CA GLN A 42 14.14 3.57 14.92
C GLN A 42 12.72 3.03 14.87
N TYR A 43 11.98 3.40 13.82
CA TYR A 43 10.62 2.92 13.62
C TYR A 43 10.61 1.56 12.93
N LYS A 44 9.65 0.72 13.30
CA LYS A 44 9.40 -0.57 12.65
C LYS A 44 7.92 -0.94 12.64
N MET A 45 7.55 -1.77 11.65
CA MET A 45 6.24 -2.41 11.60
C MET A 45 6.28 -3.72 12.40
N VAL A 46 5.51 -3.79 13.48
CA VAL A 46 5.41 -4.99 14.33
C VAL A 46 4.27 -5.86 13.83
N ARG A 47 4.56 -7.15 13.59
CA ARG A 47 3.57 -8.17 13.22
C ARG A 47 3.47 -9.23 14.30
N SER A 48 2.45 -9.12 15.14
CA SER A 48 2.07 -10.18 16.08
C SER A 48 1.06 -11.14 15.42
N ASN A 49 0.86 -12.32 15.99
CA ASN A 49 0.05 -13.41 15.43
C ASN A 49 -1.48 -13.13 15.39
N LYS A 50 -1.91 -11.87 15.38
CA LYS A 50 -3.32 -11.47 15.54
C LYS A 50 -3.67 -10.30 14.63
N ARG A 51 -3.76 -10.55 13.32
CA ARG A 51 -4.31 -9.64 12.30
C ARG A 51 -3.62 -8.27 12.19
N ASP A 52 -3.55 -7.74 10.97
CA ASP A 52 -3.06 -6.38 10.78
C ASP A 52 -4.16 -5.39 11.20
N THR A 53 -3.79 -4.47 12.08
CA THR A 53 -4.66 -3.39 12.56
C THR A 53 -4.11 -2.01 12.26
N THR A 54 -2.85 -1.95 11.80
CA THR A 54 -2.11 -0.72 11.49
C THR A 54 -1.64 -0.79 10.05
N PHE A 55 -1.82 0.32 9.32
CA PHE A 55 -1.39 0.48 7.93
C PHE A 55 -0.65 1.80 7.80
N VAL A 56 0.51 1.76 7.14
CA VAL A 56 1.29 2.95 6.80
C VAL A 56 1.44 2.99 5.29
N ILE A 57 1.12 4.13 4.68
CA ILE A 57 1.23 4.37 3.24
C ILE A 57 2.15 5.57 3.04
N ALA A 58 3.17 5.42 2.21
CA ALA A 58 4.19 6.44 2.01
C ALA A 58 4.78 6.38 0.59
N SER A 59 5.39 7.48 0.13
CA SER A 59 6.06 7.54 -1.17
C SER A 59 7.31 6.65 -1.25
N GLU A 60 7.90 6.31 -0.10
CA GLU A 60 9.09 5.48 0.05
C GLU A 60 9.05 4.72 1.40
N PRO A 61 9.79 3.60 1.54
CA PRO A 61 9.91 2.92 2.83
C PRO A 61 10.47 3.84 3.92
N LEU A 62 9.75 3.97 5.04
CA LEU A 62 10.14 4.82 6.17
C LEU A 62 11.05 4.12 7.18
N THR A 63 11.34 2.84 7.00
CA THR A 63 12.13 2.01 7.93
C THR A 63 13.23 1.26 7.18
N PHE A 64 14.23 0.76 7.92
CA PHE A 64 15.36 0.03 7.35
C PHE A 64 14.96 -1.35 6.81
N GLU A 65 13.98 -2.00 7.44
CA GLU A 65 13.43 -3.29 7.03
C GLU A 65 12.59 -3.17 5.75
N ARG A 66 13.25 -2.97 4.61
CA ARG A 66 12.60 -2.78 3.30
C ARG A 66 11.65 -3.91 2.91
N ASN A 67 11.88 -5.12 3.40
CA ASN A 67 11.00 -6.28 3.15
C ASN A 67 9.61 -6.13 3.77
N ASP A 68 9.45 -5.20 4.72
CA ASP A 68 8.17 -4.88 5.33
C ASP A 68 7.30 -3.97 4.47
N TRP A 69 7.85 -3.46 3.37
CA TRP A 69 7.20 -2.51 2.49
C TRP A 69 6.90 -3.13 1.13
N ILE A 70 5.63 -3.02 0.74
CA ILE A 70 5.14 -3.52 -0.53
C ILE A 70 4.92 -2.33 -1.45
N SER A 71 5.54 -2.37 -2.63
CA SER A 71 5.31 -1.36 -3.67
C SER A 71 3.90 -1.51 -4.24
N ILE A 72 3.15 -0.42 -4.29
CA ILE A 72 1.82 -0.38 -4.92
C ILE A 72 2.04 -0.32 -6.43
N PRO A 73 1.44 -1.20 -7.24
CA PRO A 73 1.66 -1.18 -8.68
C PRO A 73 1.18 0.12 -9.35
N THR A 74 1.81 0.49 -10.46
CA THR A 74 1.41 1.66 -11.27
C THR A 74 -0.05 1.52 -11.73
N ASN A 75 -0.80 2.62 -11.71
CA ASN A 75 -2.22 2.67 -12.09
C ASN A 75 -3.05 1.66 -11.28
N THR A 76 -3.03 1.85 -9.95
CA THR A 76 -3.74 1.02 -8.98
C THR A 76 -4.46 1.90 -7.97
N LEU A 77 -5.67 1.47 -7.63
CA LEU A 77 -6.48 1.97 -6.53
C LEU A 77 -6.36 0.99 -5.36
N LEU A 78 -5.82 1.44 -4.24
CA LEU A 78 -5.71 0.69 -2.99
C LEU A 78 -6.85 1.12 -2.07
N VAL A 79 -7.57 0.15 -1.50
CA VAL A 79 -8.63 0.38 -0.52
C VAL A 79 -8.30 -0.36 0.77
N ILE A 80 -8.27 0.36 1.87
CA ILE A 80 -8.37 -0.22 3.22
C ILE A 80 -9.84 -0.15 3.61
N THR A 81 -10.46 -1.32 3.75
CA THR A 81 -11.90 -1.44 4.09
C THR A 81 -12.13 -1.18 5.59
N PRO A 82 -13.39 -0.95 6.04
CA PRO A 82 -13.71 -0.84 7.47
C PRO A 82 -13.36 -2.09 8.28
N LYS A 83 -13.23 -3.24 7.62
CA LYS A 83 -12.75 -4.49 8.22
C LYS A 83 -11.23 -4.62 8.15
N LEU A 84 -10.48 -3.57 7.84
CA LEU A 84 -9.02 -3.58 7.77
C LEU A 84 -8.45 -4.60 6.77
N ASN A 85 -9.20 -4.92 5.71
CA ASN A 85 -8.67 -5.67 4.58
C ASN A 85 -8.11 -4.70 3.54
N ILE A 86 -7.01 -5.08 2.89
CA ILE A 86 -6.44 -4.38 1.74
C ILE A 86 -6.99 -4.96 0.45
N LEU A 87 -7.53 -4.10 -0.40
CA LEU A 87 -7.93 -4.42 -1.77
C LEU A 87 -7.11 -3.57 -2.72
N MET A 88 -6.57 -4.17 -3.78
CA MET A 88 -5.85 -3.45 -4.83
C MET A 88 -6.55 -3.70 -6.16
N TYR A 89 -7.10 -2.64 -6.75
CA TYR A 89 -7.80 -2.67 -8.02
C TYR A 89 -6.99 -1.96 -9.09
N PRO A 90 -6.86 -2.55 -10.29
CA PRO A 90 -6.17 -1.89 -11.39
C PRO A 90 -7.06 -0.76 -11.93
N ILE A 91 -6.45 0.37 -12.31
CA ILE A 91 -7.15 1.42 -13.05
C ILE A 91 -6.98 1.10 -14.53
N ASN A 92 -8.02 0.51 -15.12
CA ASN A 92 -8.04 0.07 -16.51
C ASN A 92 -8.45 1.23 -17.42
N ASP A 93 -7.47 1.92 -18.00
CA ASP A 93 -7.68 2.98 -18.98
C ASP A 93 -6.65 2.89 -20.13
N GLN A 94 -6.61 3.91 -20.99
CA GLN A 94 -5.68 4.00 -22.11
C GLN A 94 -4.19 4.05 -21.72
N PHE A 95 -3.87 4.23 -20.44
CA PHE A 95 -2.52 4.27 -19.87
C PHE A 95 -2.17 3.02 -19.06
N SER A 96 -3.09 2.06 -18.92
CA SER A 96 -2.80 0.78 -18.28
C SER A 96 -1.70 0.02 -19.02
N SER A 97 -0.88 -0.70 -18.27
CA SER A 97 0.11 -1.65 -18.81
C SER A 97 -0.58 -2.97 -19.19
N ASP A 98 -0.11 -3.60 -20.27
CA ASP A 98 -0.60 -4.90 -20.77
C ASP A 98 0.01 -6.10 -20.03
N GLU A 99 0.92 -5.86 -19.08
CA GLU A 99 1.49 -6.93 -18.27
C GLU A 99 0.41 -7.60 -17.44
N LYS A 100 0.37 -8.95 -17.51
CA LYS A 100 -0.48 -9.77 -16.63
C LYS A 100 -0.06 -9.51 -15.19
N ARG A 101 -0.79 -8.64 -14.51
CA ARG A 101 -0.64 -8.41 -13.08
C ARG A 101 -1.05 -9.70 -12.39
N THR A 102 -0.12 -10.35 -11.71
CA THR A 102 -0.47 -11.38 -10.74
C THR A 102 -1.25 -10.68 -9.65
N PHE A 103 -2.58 -10.69 -9.74
CA PHE A 103 -3.42 -10.24 -8.65
C PHE A 103 -3.08 -11.12 -7.46
N THR A 104 -2.37 -10.57 -6.48
CA THR A 104 -2.44 -11.06 -5.12
C THR A 104 -3.88 -10.75 -4.67
N ASN A 105 -4.81 -11.58 -5.11
CA ASN A 105 -6.18 -11.57 -4.64
C ASN A 105 -6.10 -11.73 -3.14
N PHE A 106 -6.37 -10.63 -2.44
CA PHE A 106 -6.35 -10.50 -0.99
C PHE A 106 -4.95 -10.66 -0.37
N TYR A 107 -4.31 -9.52 -0.06
CA TYR A 107 -3.54 -9.48 1.19
C TYR A 107 -4.58 -9.52 2.32
N THR A 108 -5.06 -10.73 2.64
CA THR A 108 -5.61 -10.99 3.98
C THR A 108 -4.41 -10.96 4.91
N SER A 109 -4.33 -9.95 5.76
CA SER A 109 -3.50 -10.04 6.95
C SER A 109 -3.83 -11.38 7.64
N ARG A 110 -2.81 -12.20 7.88
CA ARG A 110 -3.01 -13.51 8.54
C ARG A 110 -3.69 -13.37 9.89
#